data_AF-A0A4R9PW00-F1
#
_entry.id   AF-A0A4R9PW00-F1
#
_cell.length_a   1.000
_cell.length_b   1.000
_cell.length_c   1.000
_cell.angle_alpha   90.00
_cell.angle_beta   90.00
_cell.angle_gamma   90.00
#
_symmetry.space_group_name_H-M   'P 1'
#
loop_
_entity.id
_entity.type
_entity.pdbx_description
1 polymer ?
#
loop_
_entity_poly.entity_id
_entity_poly.type
_entity_poly.pdbx_seq_one_letter_code
_entity_poly.pdbx_strand_id
1 'polypeptide(L)'
;AMATAESKAFHKQWVQMIQESGPKDWSTYTWYQVGTDLGAGASAMIFDADILGYFMNGGSNKMAGQLAFSAFKANPAAKAPTPNIWIWSLSMSNFSKDKDATWYFMQWASGLDHCLFGATKMDF
;
A
#
# COMPACT_ATOMS: atom_id res chain seq x y z
N ALA A 1 20.46 -11.81 2.71
CA ALA A 1 20.94 -11.64 4.10
C ALA A 1 21.09 -10.15 4.39
N MET A 2 20.75 -9.68 5.59
CA MET A 2 20.67 -8.24 5.88
C MET A 2 22.04 -7.53 5.97
N ALA A 3 23.13 -8.26 6.22
CA ALA A 3 24.46 -7.67 6.50
C ALA A 3 25.41 -7.60 5.29
N THR A 4 24.95 -7.91 4.07
CA THR A 4 25.81 -7.89 2.87
C THR A 4 26.21 -6.47 2.47
N ALA A 5 27.22 -6.34 1.61
CA ALA A 5 27.66 -5.03 1.11
C ALA A 5 26.53 -4.31 0.33
N GLU A 6 25.77 -5.07 -0.46
CA GLU A 6 24.66 -4.58 -1.26
C GLU A 6 23.53 -4.06 -0.36
N SER A 7 23.17 -4.82 0.68
CA SER A 7 22.17 -4.40 1.66
C SER A 7 22.60 -3.10 2.36
N LYS A 8 23.84 -3.01 2.83
CA LYS A 8 24.36 -1.79 3.48
C LYS A 8 24.36 -0.58 2.55
N ALA A 9 24.74 -0.77 1.28
CA ALA A 9 24.71 0.28 0.27
C ALA A 9 23.29 0.78 0.01
N PHE A 10 22.33 -0.13 -0.14
CA PHE A 10 20.90 0.21 -0.28
C PHE A 10 20.38 1.01 0.92
N HIS A 11 20.62 0.54 2.15
CA HIS A 11 20.14 1.23 3.35
C HIS A 11 20.73 2.64 3.46
N LYS A 12 22.00 2.84 3.09
CA LYS A 12 22.62 4.17 3.06
C LYS A 12 21.91 5.10 2.07
N GLN A 13 21.62 4.63 0.85
CA GLN A 13 20.90 5.41 -0.15
C GLN A 13 19.47 5.72 0.28
N TRP A 14 18.77 4.73 0.85
CA TRP A 14 17.41 4.88 1.37
C TRP A 14 17.34 5.94 2.48
N VAL A 15 18.22 5.87 3.47
CA VAL A 15 18.28 6.84 4.57
C VAL A 15 18.60 8.24 4.05
N GLN A 16 19.58 8.37 3.13
CA GLN A 16 19.92 9.66 2.53
C GLN A 16 18.72 10.28 1.80
N MET A 17 18.02 9.50 0.98
CA MET A 17 16.84 9.96 0.23
C MET A 17 15.73 10.46 1.17
N ILE A 18 15.45 9.74 2.27
CA ILE A 18 14.48 10.19 3.26
C ILE A 18 14.94 11.48 3.96
N GLN A 19 16.22 11.61 4.29
CA GLN A 19 16.76 12.83 4.92
C GLN A 19 16.70 14.04 3.99
N GLU A 20 16.88 13.84 2.69
CA GLU A 20 16.92 14.91 1.69
C GLU A 20 15.52 15.31 1.17
N SER A 21 14.58 14.36 1.12
CA SER A 21 13.29 14.54 0.42
C SER A 21 12.07 14.11 1.23
N GLY A 22 12.25 13.41 2.35
CA GLY A 22 11.15 12.95 3.20
C GLY A 22 10.62 14.03 4.15
N PRO A 23 9.47 13.79 4.77
CA PRO A 23 8.94 14.65 5.82
C PRO A 23 9.88 14.69 7.03
N LYS A 24 9.90 15.82 7.77
CA LYS A 24 10.83 16.00 8.91
C LYS A 24 10.62 14.98 10.02
N ASP A 25 9.39 14.55 10.20
CA ASP A 25 8.90 13.59 11.18
C ASP A 25 8.68 12.18 10.58
N TRP A 26 9.37 11.86 9.47
CA TRP A 26 9.28 10.56 8.79
C TRP A 26 9.43 9.36 9.73
N SER A 27 10.20 9.47 10.80
CA SER A 27 10.45 8.36 11.74
C SER A 27 9.23 8.01 12.59
N THR A 28 8.23 8.89 12.66
CA THR A 28 6.95 8.64 13.34
C THR A 28 5.82 8.33 12.37
N TYR A 29 6.08 8.31 11.05
CA TYR A 29 5.06 8.03 10.06
C TYR A 29 4.67 6.57 10.09
N THR A 30 3.37 6.34 10.09
CA THR A 30 2.79 5.07 9.63
C THR A 30 2.34 5.22 8.19
N TRP A 31 1.89 4.10 7.65
CA TRP A 31 1.21 4.02 6.36
C TRP A 31 0.09 5.08 6.18
N TYR A 32 -0.64 5.41 7.25
CA TYR A 32 -1.73 6.38 7.20
C TYR A 32 -1.27 7.83 7.00
N GLN A 33 -0.14 8.23 7.61
CA GLN A 33 0.42 9.57 7.41
C GLN A 33 0.90 9.73 5.97
N VAL A 34 1.57 8.71 5.42
CA VAL A 34 2.01 8.68 4.01
C VAL A 34 0.82 8.87 3.05
N GLY A 35 -0.28 8.14 3.27
CA GLY A 35 -1.51 8.32 2.49
C GLY A 35 -2.08 9.72 2.62
N THR A 36 -2.24 10.22 3.86
CA THR A 36 -2.79 11.55 4.13
C THR A 36 -2.02 12.65 3.39
N ASP A 37 -0.69 12.60 3.44
CA ASP A 37 0.16 13.58 2.75
C ASP A 37 0.04 13.50 1.23
N LEU A 38 -0.10 12.30 0.67
CA LEU A 38 -0.35 12.13 -0.76
C LEU A 38 -1.70 12.74 -1.16
N GLY A 39 -2.77 12.41 -0.44
CA GLY A 39 -4.11 12.94 -0.71
C GLY A 39 -4.21 14.45 -0.53
N ALA A 40 -3.47 15.02 0.42
CA ALA A 40 -3.36 16.46 0.65
C ALA A 40 -2.43 17.18 -0.34
N GLY A 41 -1.67 16.43 -1.15
CA GLY A 41 -0.67 16.99 -2.08
C GLY A 41 0.57 17.56 -1.38
N ALA A 42 0.84 17.13 -0.15
CA ALA A 42 2.07 17.44 0.58
C ALA A 42 3.24 16.55 0.13
N SER A 43 2.94 15.33 -0.35
CA SER A 43 3.91 14.42 -0.96
C SER A 43 3.71 14.34 -2.47
N ALA A 44 4.78 14.62 -3.23
CA ALA A 44 4.74 14.51 -4.70
C ALA A 44 4.74 13.06 -5.20
N MET A 45 5.32 12.13 -4.43
CA MET A 45 5.43 10.72 -4.76
C MET A 45 5.49 9.88 -3.48
N ILE A 46 4.87 8.70 -3.52
CA ILE A 46 5.07 7.65 -2.51
C ILE A 46 5.57 6.37 -3.19
N PHE A 47 6.28 5.54 -2.43
CA PHE A 47 6.66 4.18 -2.82
C PHE A 47 6.03 3.22 -1.82
N ASP A 48 4.81 2.76 -2.09
CA ASP A 48 3.99 2.03 -1.12
C ASP A 48 2.96 1.12 -1.82
N ALA A 49 2.12 0.46 -1.04
CA ALA A 49 0.99 -0.34 -1.52
C ALA A 49 0.02 0.51 -2.37
N ASP A 50 -0.38 -0.05 -3.51
CA ASP A 50 -1.30 0.55 -4.49
C ASP A 50 -2.63 1.03 -3.89
N ILE A 51 -3.13 0.32 -2.87
CA ILE A 51 -4.38 0.64 -2.20
C ILE A 51 -4.37 2.03 -1.52
N LEU A 52 -3.21 2.58 -1.11
CA LEU A 52 -3.16 3.97 -0.66
C LEU A 52 -3.48 4.92 -1.79
N GLY A 53 -2.83 4.74 -2.94
CA GLY A 53 -3.07 5.58 -4.10
C GLY A 53 -4.54 5.51 -4.51
N TYR A 54 -5.15 4.32 -4.47
CA TYR A 54 -6.57 4.14 -4.75
C TYR A 54 -7.46 5.01 -3.85
N PHE A 55 -7.30 4.91 -2.53
CA PHE A 55 -8.12 5.69 -1.59
C PHE A 55 -7.82 7.20 -1.63
N MET A 56 -6.55 7.58 -1.77
CA MET A 56 -6.14 8.99 -1.78
C MET A 56 -6.47 9.70 -3.08
N ASN A 57 -6.76 8.95 -4.16
CA ASN A 57 -7.24 9.50 -5.43
C ASN A 57 -8.76 9.72 -5.46
N GLY A 58 -9.47 9.50 -4.35
CA GLY A 58 -10.92 9.67 -4.24
C GLY A 58 -11.35 10.53 -3.05
N GLY A 59 -12.67 10.56 -2.80
CA GLY A 59 -13.27 11.29 -1.68
C GLY A 59 -13.10 12.81 -1.78
N SER A 60 -12.88 13.46 -0.63
CA SER A 60 -12.66 14.91 -0.52
C SER A 60 -11.16 15.30 -0.55
N ASN A 61 -10.28 14.38 -0.94
CA ASN A 61 -8.84 14.66 -1.01
C ASN A 61 -8.54 15.74 -2.04
N LYS A 62 -7.56 16.59 -1.73
CA LYS A 62 -7.13 17.68 -2.63
C LYS A 62 -6.59 17.15 -3.95
N MET A 63 -5.93 15.99 -3.93
CA MET A 63 -5.35 15.32 -5.10
C MET A 63 -6.29 14.29 -5.73
N ALA A 64 -7.58 14.27 -5.37
CA ALA A 64 -8.53 13.35 -5.98
C ALA A 64 -8.58 13.51 -7.51
N GLY A 65 -8.56 12.39 -8.23
CA GLY A 65 -8.52 12.31 -9.68
C GLY A 65 -7.20 12.77 -10.34
N GLN A 66 -6.18 13.15 -9.58
CA GLN A 66 -4.92 13.71 -10.10
C GLN A 66 -3.71 12.80 -9.90
N LEU A 67 -3.85 11.69 -9.16
CA LEU A 67 -2.75 10.78 -8.90
C LEU A 67 -2.49 9.85 -10.10
N ALA A 68 -1.21 9.60 -10.38
CA ALA A 68 -0.75 8.66 -11.39
C ALA A 68 -0.05 7.46 -10.73
N PHE A 69 -0.18 6.29 -11.36
CA PHE A 69 0.39 5.03 -10.89
C PHE A 69 1.46 4.58 -11.88
N SER A 70 2.60 4.14 -11.36
CA SER A 70 3.68 3.58 -12.17
C SER A 70 4.28 2.37 -11.49
N ALA A 71 4.62 1.36 -12.28
CA ALA A 71 5.52 0.32 -11.80
C ALA A 71 6.87 0.95 -11.44
N PHE A 72 7.54 0.41 -10.42
CA PHE A 72 8.85 0.89 -10.05
C PHE A 72 9.92 0.44 -11.03
N LYS A 73 10.90 1.31 -11.24
CA LYS A 73 12.06 1.01 -12.07
C LYS A 73 12.96 0.01 -11.34
N ALA A 74 13.33 -1.06 -12.02
CA ALA A 74 14.32 -2.00 -11.51
C ALA A 74 15.67 -1.29 -11.31
N ASN A 75 16.46 -1.78 -10.35
CA ASN A 75 17.89 -1.50 -10.34
C ASN A 75 18.45 -1.86 -11.74
N PRO A 76 19.27 -1.00 -12.39
CA PRO A 76 19.83 -1.30 -13.71
C PRO A 76 20.56 -2.65 -13.82
N ALA A 77 21.10 -3.17 -12.71
CA ALA A 77 21.72 -4.49 -12.66
C ALA A 77 20.72 -5.66 -12.57
N ALA A 78 19.45 -5.39 -12.29
CA ALA A 78 18.37 -6.38 -12.24
C ALA A 78 17.65 -6.48 -13.59
N LYS A 79 17.24 -7.70 -13.96
CA LYS A 79 16.52 -7.95 -15.22
C LYS A 79 15.08 -7.40 -15.20
N ALA A 80 14.47 -7.31 -14.02
CA ALA A 80 13.09 -6.90 -13.83
C ALA A 80 12.88 -6.40 -12.38
N PRO A 81 11.83 -5.59 -12.13
CA PRO A 81 11.42 -5.24 -10.77
C PRO A 81 10.90 -6.47 -10.00
N THR A 82 11.07 -6.49 -8.68
CA THR A 82 10.61 -7.57 -7.78
C THR A 82 9.62 -7.03 -6.74
N PRO A 83 8.34 -6.81 -7.10
CA PRO A 83 7.37 -6.22 -6.19
C PRO A 83 7.09 -7.15 -5.01
N ASN A 84 6.86 -6.56 -3.84
CA ASN A 84 6.20 -7.28 -2.77
C ASN A 84 4.71 -7.46 -3.14
N ILE A 85 4.16 -8.65 -2.91
CA ILE A 85 2.73 -8.91 -3.06
C ILE A 85 2.18 -9.16 -1.66
N TRP A 86 1.30 -8.27 -1.21
CA TRP A 86 0.64 -8.38 0.08
C TRP A 86 -0.87 -8.47 -0.11
N ILE A 87 -1.49 -9.51 0.46
CA ILE A 87 -2.92 -9.77 0.32
C ILE A 87 -3.51 -9.88 1.73
N TRP A 88 -4.38 -8.94 2.09
CA TRP A 88 -5.22 -9.09 3.27
C TRP A 88 -6.26 -10.17 3.02
N SER A 89 -6.30 -11.17 3.91
CA SER A 89 -7.16 -12.34 3.77
C SER A 89 -8.03 -12.53 5.00
N LEU A 90 -9.24 -13.03 4.79
CA LEU A 90 -10.10 -13.50 5.87
C LEU A 90 -9.73 -14.94 6.23
N SER A 91 -9.78 -15.26 7.52
CA SER A 91 -9.60 -16.63 8.00
C SER A 91 -10.65 -16.96 9.05
N MET A 92 -11.14 -18.20 9.05
CA MET A 92 -12.07 -18.70 10.06
C MET A 92 -11.29 -19.32 11.21
N SER A 93 -11.47 -18.76 12.41
CA SER A 93 -10.96 -19.37 13.64
C SER A 93 -11.63 -20.72 13.90
N ASN A 94 -10.85 -21.72 14.33
CA ASN A 94 -11.38 -23.04 14.69
C ASN A 94 -12.37 -22.97 15.88
N PHE A 95 -12.24 -21.93 16.72
CA PHE A 95 -13.13 -21.65 17.85
C PHE A 95 -14.45 -20.97 17.44
N SER A 96 -14.70 -20.75 16.15
CA SER A 96 -15.97 -20.18 15.71
C SER A 96 -17.14 -21.05 16.20
N LYS A 97 -18.10 -20.40 16.86
CA LYS A 97 -19.32 -21.02 17.38
C LYS A 97 -20.31 -21.35 16.28
N ASP A 98 -20.23 -20.65 15.16
CA ASP A 98 -21.08 -20.84 13.97
C ASP A 98 -20.22 -20.82 12.71
N LYS A 99 -19.73 -22.00 12.34
CA LYS A 99 -18.82 -22.18 11.21
C LYS A 99 -19.53 -21.95 9.87
N ASP A 100 -20.81 -22.30 9.77
CA ASP A 100 -21.57 -22.14 8.53
C ASP A 100 -21.82 -20.65 8.25
N ALA A 101 -22.29 -19.89 9.24
CA ALA A 101 -22.45 -18.44 9.08
C ALA A 101 -21.11 -17.75 8.78
N THR A 102 -20.03 -18.15 9.44
CA THR A 102 -18.68 -17.61 9.17
C THR A 102 -18.26 -17.92 7.74
N TRP A 103 -18.50 -19.14 7.25
CA TRP A 103 -18.18 -19.55 5.89
C TRP A 103 -18.97 -18.77 4.84
N TYR A 104 -20.27 -18.57 5.05
CA TYR A 104 -21.09 -17.74 4.15
C TYR A 104 -20.64 -16.28 4.13
N PHE A 105 -20.27 -15.72 5.29
CA PHE A 105 -19.73 -14.37 5.35
C PHE A 105 -18.43 -14.23 4.55
N MET A 106 -17.49 -15.16 4.72
CA MET A 106 -16.22 -15.11 3.99
C MET A 106 -16.45 -15.17 2.48
N GLN A 107 -17.33 -16.05 1.99
CA GLN A 107 -17.68 -16.14 0.58
C GLN A 107 -18.32 -14.84 0.06
N TRP A 108 -19.22 -14.23 0.82
CA TRP A 108 -19.83 -12.95 0.45
C TRP A 108 -18.79 -11.82 0.39
N ALA A 109 -18.01 -11.64 1.45
CA ALA A 109 -17.05 -10.53 1.59
C ALA A 109 -15.86 -10.61 0.62
N SER A 110 -15.52 -11.82 0.16
CA SER A 110 -14.44 -12.05 -0.81
C SER A 110 -14.94 -12.49 -2.20
N GLY A 111 -16.26 -12.45 -2.41
CA GLY A 111 -16.89 -12.84 -3.66
C GLY A 111 -16.71 -11.77 -4.74
N LEU A 112 -16.82 -12.21 -6.01
CA LEU A 112 -16.63 -11.35 -7.18
C LEU A 112 -17.44 -10.04 -7.09
N ASP A 113 -18.74 -10.14 -6.79
CA ASP A 113 -19.64 -8.99 -6.76
C ASP A 113 -19.23 -7.97 -5.69
N HIS A 114 -18.87 -8.45 -4.49
CA HIS A 114 -18.45 -7.58 -3.39
C HIS A 114 -17.10 -6.91 -3.68
N CYS A 115 -16.13 -7.68 -4.19
CA CYS A 115 -14.83 -7.14 -4.57
C CYS A 115 -14.93 -6.11 -5.72
N LEU A 116 -15.74 -6.39 -6.74
CA LEU A 116 -15.98 -5.44 -7.84
C LEU A 116 -16.69 -4.18 -7.36
N PHE A 117 -17.67 -4.30 -6.47
CA PHE A 117 -18.32 -3.15 -5.85
C PHE A 117 -17.28 -2.28 -5.13
N GLY A 118 -16.49 -2.85 -4.22
CA GLY A 118 -15.47 -2.12 -3.47
C GLY A 118 -14.41 -1.47 -4.35
N ALA A 119 -13.99 -2.13 -5.44
CA ALA A 119 -12.96 -1.66 -6.35
C ALA A 119 -13.43 -0.62 -7.38
N THR A 120 -14.74 -0.49 -7.62
CA THR A 120 -15.26 0.39 -8.69
C THR A 120 -16.23 1.45 -8.22
N LYS A 121 -16.88 1.26 -7.08
CA LYS A 121 -17.84 2.22 -6.52
C LYS A 121 -17.27 3.02 -5.38
N MET A 122 -16.22 2.51 -4.72
CA MET A 122 -15.66 3.03 -3.47
C MET A 122 -16.74 3.12 -2.38
N ASP A 123 -16.56 2.39 -1.27
CA ASP A 123 -17.47 2.51 -0.13
C ASP A 123 -17.12 3.78 0.66
N PHE A 124 -18.04 4.74 0.71
CA PHE A 124 -17.93 5.98 1.49
C PHE A 124 -19.26 6.30 2.18
#